data_AF-A0A645GVS5-F1
#
_entry.id   AF-A0A645GVS5-F1
#
_cell.length_a   1.000
_cell.length_b   1.000
_cell.length_c   1.000
_cell.angle_alpha   90.00
_cell.angle_beta   90.00
_cell.angle_gamma   90.00
#
_symmetry.space_group_name_H-M   'P 1'
#
loop_
_entity.id
_entity.type
_entity.pdbx_description
1 polymer ?
#
loop_
_entity_poly.entity_id
_entity_poly.type
_entity_poly.pdbx_seq_one_letter_code
_entity_poly.pdbx_strand_id
1 'polypeptide(L)'
;MKLWKGWGVKRVSLGVQSLCDEELLWLKRTHTAKRALWAIDRLLHFGFHVSGDLMFGLAGQSLRKWHTSLSNLVHSGVTHISIYQLSIEEGSVWGKNPPSGVQNGYVHYRWAQWYLEKSGFSQYEIASFSRPGYECRDNQAYWFEKNVLPLGPSAWGI
;
A
#
# COMPACT_ATOMS: atom_id res chain seq x y z
N MET A 1 -11.94 16.40 -0.67
CA MET A 1 -11.98 16.11 0.78
C MET A 1 -13.28 16.55 1.45
N LYS A 2 -13.68 17.84 1.45
CA LYS A 2 -14.97 18.26 2.04
C LYS A 2 -16.18 17.50 1.46
N LEU A 3 -16.23 17.36 0.13
CA LEU A 3 -17.26 16.58 -0.56
C LEU A 3 -17.28 15.13 -0.04
N TRP A 4 -16.15 14.43 -0.05
CA TRP A 4 -16.05 13.04 0.45
C TRP A 4 -16.50 12.89 1.90
N LYS A 5 -16.13 13.83 2.79
CA LYS A 5 -16.62 13.82 4.19
C LYS A 5 -18.13 14.02 4.26
N GLY A 6 -18.68 14.95 3.49
CA GLY A 6 -20.13 15.17 3.41
C GLY A 6 -20.91 13.95 2.90
N TRP A 7 -20.25 13.09 2.12
CA TRP A 7 -20.81 11.84 1.59
C TRP A 7 -20.46 10.61 2.44
N GLY A 8 -19.89 10.80 3.64
CA GLY A 8 -19.66 9.72 4.60
C GLY A 8 -18.41 8.86 4.34
N VAL A 9 -17.50 9.27 3.44
CA VAL A 9 -16.22 8.57 3.25
C VAL A 9 -15.39 8.67 4.53
N LYS A 10 -15.01 7.52 5.08
CA LYS A 10 -14.23 7.42 6.34
C LYS A 10 -12.77 7.01 6.13
N ARG A 11 -12.50 6.18 5.12
CA ARG A 11 -11.18 5.61 4.84
C ARG A 11 -10.72 5.97 3.43
N VAL A 12 -9.42 6.25 3.28
CA VAL A 12 -8.76 6.45 1.98
C VAL A 12 -7.53 5.56 1.92
N SER A 13 -7.45 4.70 0.90
CA SER A 13 -6.21 3.98 0.55
C SER A 13 -5.43 4.83 -0.45
N LEU A 14 -4.20 5.16 -0.11
CA LEU A 14 -3.34 5.96 -0.96
C LEU A 14 -2.22 5.09 -1.52
N GLY A 15 -2.16 5.03 -2.85
CA GLY A 15 -1.00 4.49 -3.55
C GLY A 15 0.21 5.37 -3.29
N VAL A 16 1.10 4.91 -2.42
CA VAL A 16 2.41 5.55 -2.15
C VAL A 16 3.48 4.91 -3.03
N GLN A 17 3.44 3.58 -3.14
CA GLN A 17 4.35 2.67 -3.87
C GLN A 17 5.76 2.63 -3.30
N SER A 18 6.40 3.77 -3.12
CA SER A 18 7.70 3.90 -2.47
C SER A 18 7.86 5.31 -1.91
N LEU A 19 8.70 5.48 -0.89
CA LEU A 19 9.18 6.80 -0.45
C LEU A 19 10.63 7.04 -0.87
N CYS A 20 11.08 6.36 -1.93
CA CYS A 20 12.32 6.61 -2.65
C CYS A 20 12.00 7.11 -4.07
N ASP A 21 12.41 8.33 -4.40
CA ASP A 21 12.08 8.95 -5.70
C ASP A 21 12.68 8.20 -6.90
N GLU A 22 13.83 7.53 -6.72
CA GLU A 22 14.44 6.68 -7.76
C GLU A 22 13.55 5.47 -8.08
N GLU A 23 12.97 4.83 -7.05
CA GLU A 23 12.05 3.70 -7.21
C GLU A 23 10.73 4.15 -7.85
N LEU A 24 10.23 5.34 -7.47
CA LEU A 24 9.04 5.94 -8.08
C LEU A 24 9.25 6.26 -9.56
N LEU A 25 10.40 6.82 -9.92
CA LEU A 25 10.78 7.10 -11.30
C LEU A 25 10.86 5.81 -12.12
N TRP A 26 11.47 4.76 -11.58
CA TRP A 26 11.54 3.45 -12.23
C TRP A 26 10.16 2.81 -12.41
N LEU A 27 9.28 2.96 -11.42
CA LEU A 27 7.85 2.59 -11.49
C LEU A 27 7.03 3.50 -12.43
N LYS A 28 7.64 4.52 -13.05
CA LYS A 28 6.99 5.53 -13.89
C LYS A 28 5.86 6.28 -13.18
N ARG A 29 5.99 6.49 -11.87
CA ARG A 29 5.04 7.29 -11.08
C ARG A 29 5.31 8.78 -11.28
N THR A 30 4.25 9.56 -11.34
CA THR A 30 4.31 11.02 -11.56
C THR A 30 4.38 11.80 -10.25
N HIS A 31 4.27 11.14 -9.09
CA HIS A 31 4.42 11.72 -7.77
C HIS A 31 5.80 11.44 -7.18
N THR A 32 6.18 12.25 -6.18
CA THR A 32 7.38 12.08 -5.36
C THR A 32 7.02 11.60 -3.96
N ALA A 33 8.01 11.10 -3.22
CA ALA A 33 7.88 10.73 -1.81
C ALA A 33 7.33 11.90 -0.97
N LYS A 34 7.83 13.11 -1.22
CA LYS A 34 7.33 14.34 -0.56
C LYS A 34 5.85 14.58 -0.85
N ARG A 35 5.42 14.41 -2.10
CA ARG A 35 4.02 14.61 -2.49
C ARG A 35 3.09 13.55 -1.89
N ALA A 36 3.56 12.30 -1.81
CA ALA A 36 2.82 11.21 -1.16
C ALA A 36 2.63 11.49 0.34
N LEU A 37 3.71 11.83 1.07
CA LEU A 37 3.63 12.18 2.49
C LEU A 37 2.75 13.41 2.74
N TRP A 38 2.84 14.43 1.89
CA TRP A 38 1.95 15.59 1.96
C TRP A 38 0.48 15.19 1.76
N ALA A 39 0.17 14.28 0.83
CA ALA A 39 -1.20 13.83 0.61
C ALA A 39 -1.74 13.04 1.82
N ILE A 40 -0.91 12.18 2.43
CA ILE A 40 -1.25 11.48 3.69
C ILE A 40 -1.57 12.48 4.79
N ASP A 41 -0.66 13.43 5.02
CA ASP A 41 -0.81 14.48 6.03
C ASP A 41 -2.14 15.23 5.85
N ARG A 42 -2.47 15.62 4.62
CA ARG A 42 -3.73 16.30 4.32
C ARG A 42 -4.95 15.42 4.60
N LEU A 43 -4.92 14.14 4.25
CA LEU A 43 -6.03 13.24 4.53
C LEU A 43 -6.24 13.05 6.04
N LEU A 44 -5.15 12.88 6.80
CA LEU A 44 -5.19 12.77 8.25
C LEU A 44 -5.73 14.06 8.89
N HIS A 45 -5.29 15.23 8.45
CA HIS A 45 -5.81 16.52 8.92
C HIS A 45 -7.31 16.71 8.67
N PHE A 46 -7.86 16.10 7.62
CA PHE A 46 -9.31 16.09 7.35
C PHE A 46 -10.06 14.99 8.13
N GLY A 47 -9.36 14.22 8.96
CA GLY A 47 -9.92 13.16 9.81
C GLY A 47 -10.36 11.93 9.03
N PHE A 48 -9.61 11.55 7.98
CA PHE A 48 -9.77 10.24 7.33
C PHE A 48 -8.89 9.19 8.01
N HIS A 49 -9.33 7.94 8.02
CA HIS A 49 -8.45 6.80 8.26
C HIS A 49 -7.66 6.55 6.98
N VAL A 50 -6.33 6.52 7.05
CA VAL A 50 -5.49 6.44 5.86
C VAL A 50 -4.74 5.11 5.82
N SER A 51 -4.79 4.46 4.66
CA SER A 51 -3.83 3.41 4.30
C SER A 51 -2.76 3.96 3.39
N GLY A 52 -1.50 3.59 3.64
CA GLY A 52 -0.43 3.78 2.69
C GLY A 52 -0.03 2.46 2.05
N ASP A 53 -0.06 2.42 0.72
CA ASP A 53 0.14 1.18 -0.02
C ASP A 53 1.52 1.21 -0.68
N LEU A 54 2.41 0.30 -0.28
CA LEU A 54 3.81 0.21 -0.74
C LEU A 54 4.03 -1.01 -1.65
N MET A 55 5.04 -0.93 -2.51
CA MET A 55 5.49 -2.03 -3.35
C MET A 55 6.90 -2.47 -2.94
N PHE A 56 7.12 -3.78 -2.94
CA PHE A 56 8.43 -4.39 -2.70
C PHE A 56 8.86 -5.34 -3.82
N GLY A 57 10.15 -5.71 -3.84
CA GLY A 57 10.73 -6.52 -4.92
C GLY A 57 11.08 -5.70 -6.17
N LEU A 58 11.20 -4.38 -6.04
CA LEU A 58 11.53 -3.48 -7.16
C LEU A 58 13.00 -3.61 -7.56
N ALA A 59 13.37 -3.23 -8.78
CA ALA A 59 14.76 -3.27 -9.20
C ALA A 59 15.66 -2.33 -8.36
N GLY A 60 16.75 -2.88 -7.82
CA GLY A 60 17.71 -2.12 -7.00
C GLY A 60 17.20 -1.63 -5.64
N GLN A 61 15.99 -2.02 -5.23
CA GLN A 61 15.44 -1.73 -3.90
C GLN A 61 16.22 -2.49 -2.83
N SER A 62 17.05 -1.76 -2.08
CA SER A 62 17.78 -2.30 -0.94
C SER A 62 16.90 -2.38 0.30
N LEU A 63 17.29 -3.23 1.25
CA LEU A 63 16.59 -3.33 2.54
C LEU A 63 16.60 -1.99 3.31
N ARG A 64 17.63 -1.17 3.12
CA ARG A 64 17.70 0.19 3.68
C ARG A 64 16.63 1.11 3.09
N LYS A 65 16.48 1.16 1.76
CA LYS A 65 15.44 1.97 1.10
C LYS A 65 14.03 1.51 1.50
N TRP A 66 13.85 0.19 1.59
CA TRP A 66 12.61 -0.41 2.07
C TRP A 66 12.28 -0.02 3.51
N HIS A 67 13.23 -0.17 4.44
CA HIS A 67 13.08 0.29 5.81
C HIS A 67 12.73 1.78 5.84
N THR A 68 13.45 2.64 5.10
CA THR A 68 13.16 4.08 5.09
C THR A 68 11.73 4.35 4.67
N SER A 69 11.22 3.65 3.66
CA SER A 69 9.82 3.79 3.23
C SER A 69 8.83 3.33 4.28
N LEU A 70 9.02 2.15 4.87
CA LEU A 70 8.17 1.66 5.96
C LEU A 70 8.17 2.58 7.16
N SER A 71 9.36 3.00 7.62
CA SER A 71 9.52 3.86 8.78
C SER A 71 8.86 5.22 8.57
N ASN A 72 9.10 5.88 7.43
CA ASN A 72 8.46 7.16 7.15
C ASN A 72 6.93 7.02 7.09
N LEU A 73 6.42 5.90 6.58
CA LEU A 73 4.99 5.67 6.54
C LEU A 73 4.41 5.43 7.94
N VAL A 74 5.06 4.62 8.77
CA VAL A 74 4.69 4.43 10.19
C VAL A 74 4.64 5.78 10.94
N HIS A 75 5.65 6.63 10.74
CA HIS A 75 5.73 7.94 11.39
C HIS A 75 4.80 9.00 10.79
N SER A 76 4.22 8.75 9.61
CA SER A 76 3.27 9.68 8.98
C SER A 76 1.90 9.73 9.66
N GLY A 77 1.60 8.76 10.55
CA GLY A 77 0.33 8.69 11.28
C GLY A 77 -0.75 7.84 10.61
N VAL A 78 -0.43 7.12 9.54
CA VAL A 78 -1.37 6.13 8.97
C VAL A 78 -1.71 5.05 9.99
N THR A 79 -2.93 4.53 9.90
CA THR A 79 -3.42 3.46 10.78
C THR A 79 -3.45 2.11 10.07
N HIS A 80 -3.14 2.10 8.77
CA HIS A 80 -3.14 0.93 7.92
C HIS A 80 -1.99 1.03 6.88
N ILE A 81 -1.36 -0.09 6.58
CA ILE A 81 -0.31 -0.23 5.57
C ILE A 81 -0.58 -1.50 4.78
N SER A 82 -0.61 -1.39 3.46
CA SER A 82 -0.61 -2.55 2.57
C SER A 82 0.73 -2.64 1.85
N ILE A 83 1.27 -3.85 1.71
CA ILE A 83 2.51 -4.11 0.99
C ILE A 83 2.26 -5.14 -0.10
N TYR A 84 2.72 -4.85 -1.31
CA TYR A 84 2.53 -5.73 -2.47
C TYR A 84 3.86 -6.05 -3.11
N GLN A 85 4.10 -7.34 -3.37
CA GLN A 85 5.21 -7.70 -4.24
C GLN A 85 4.90 -7.20 -5.65
N LEU A 86 5.91 -6.66 -6.33
CA LEU A 86 5.77 -6.40 -7.75
C LEU A 86 5.54 -7.73 -8.49
N SER A 87 4.33 -7.87 -9.03
CA SER A 87 3.96 -8.95 -9.95
C SER A 87 3.79 -8.38 -11.35
N ILE A 88 4.37 -9.04 -12.34
CA ILE A 88 4.26 -8.64 -13.75
C ILE A 88 3.12 -9.42 -14.38
N GLU A 89 2.08 -8.71 -14.80
CA GLU A 89 0.97 -9.31 -15.55
C GLU A 89 1.37 -9.49 -17.03
N GLU A 90 1.10 -10.67 -17.59
CA GLU A 90 1.46 -11.02 -18.98
C GLU A 90 0.88 -10.05 -20.02
N GLY A 91 -0.34 -9.54 -19.79
CA GLY A 91 -1.01 -8.59 -20.68
C GLY A 91 -0.46 -7.15 -20.60
N SER A 92 0.38 -6.85 -19.61
CA SER A 92 0.88 -5.49 -19.38
C SER A 92 2.05 -5.13 -20.32
N VAL A 93 2.40 -3.83 -20.36
CA VAL A 93 3.60 -3.36 -21.07
C VAL A 93 4.87 -4.07 -20.56
N TRP A 94 4.92 -4.37 -19.26
CA TRP A 94 6.01 -5.11 -18.64
C TRP A 94 5.93 -6.63 -18.87
N GLY A 95 4.75 -7.19 -19.14
CA GLY A 95 4.65 -8.57 -19.61
C GLY A 95 5.34 -8.76 -20.97
N LYS A 96 5.17 -7.78 -21.87
CA LYS A 96 5.84 -7.78 -23.18
C LYS A 96 7.32 -7.39 -23.10
N ASN A 97 7.67 -6.46 -22.19
CA ASN A 97 9.02 -5.94 -22.01
C ASN A 97 9.37 -5.93 -20.51
N PRO A 98 9.75 -7.10 -19.94
CA PRO A 98 10.00 -7.22 -18.52
C PRO A 98 11.19 -6.34 -18.12
N PRO A 99 11.06 -5.52 -17.07
CA PRO A 99 12.17 -4.71 -16.63
C PRO A 99 13.25 -5.59 -15.98
N SER A 100 14.51 -5.30 -16.25
CA SER A 100 15.64 -6.01 -15.68
C SER A 100 15.78 -5.73 -14.18
N GLY A 101 16.28 -6.71 -13.43
CA GLY A 101 16.69 -6.52 -12.03
C GLY A 101 15.56 -6.54 -11.01
N VAL A 102 14.33 -6.89 -11.40
CA VAL A 102 13.24 -7.23 -10.46
C VAL A 102 13.73 -8.32 -9.51
N GLN A 103 13.47 -8.14 -8.22
CA GLN A 103 14.05 -8.94 -7.16
C GLN A 103 13.02 -9.88 -6.55
N ASN A 104 13.49 -11.00 -6.01
CA ASN A 104 12.68 -11.76 -5.06
C ASN A 104 12.47 -10.92 -3.79
N GLY A 105 11.21 -10.58 -3.51
CA GLY A 105 10.80 -9.71 -2.42
C GLY A 105 10.77 -10.36 -1.03
N TYR A 106 11.14 -11.63 -0.89
CA TYR A 106 10.99 -12.39 0.36
C TYR A 106 11.66 -11.69 1.55
N VAL A 107 12.88 -11.18 1.39
CA VAL A 107 13.60 -10.48 2.47
C VAL A 107 12.92 -9.18 2.88
N HIS A 108 12.36 -8.43 1.92
CA HIS A 108 11.59 -7.21 2.18
C HIS A 108 10.29 -7.53 2.90
N TYR A 109 9.59 -8.59 2.49
CA TYR A 109 8.36 -9.03 3.11
C TYR A 109 8.59 -9.46 4.57
N ARG A 110 9.57 -10.33 4.83
CA ARG A 110 9.92 -10.76 6.19
C ARG A 110 10.35 -9.59 7.08
N TRP A 111 11.10 -8.64 6.53
CA TRP A 111 11.47 -7.42 7.24
C TRP A 111 10.24 -6.57 7.60
N ALA A 112 9.30 -6.42 6.67
CA ALA A 112 8.07 -5.66 6.91
C ALA A 112 7.24 -6.30 8.02
N GLN A 113 7.06 -7.63 8.00
CA GLN A 113 6.35 -8.35 9.06
C GLN A 113 6.95 -8.06 10.44
N TRP A 114 8.27 -8.22 10.58
CA TRP A 114 8.96 -7.96 11.84
C TRP A 114 8.86 -6.48 12.26
N TYR A 115 9.13 -5.55 11.35
CA TYR A 115 9.20 -4.12 11.68
C TYR A 115 7.82 -3.52 12.00
N LEU A 116 6.79 -3.89 11.22
CA LEU A 116 5.44 -3.37 11.39
C LEU A 116 4.79 -3.91 12.67
N GLU A 117 5.03 -5.17 13.02
CA GLU A 117 4.62 -5.73 14.31
C GLU A 117 5.22 -4.94 15.48
N LYS A 118 6.54 -4.69 15.44
CA LYS A 118 7.22 -3.85 16.44
C LYS A 118 6.73 -2.41 16.47
N SER A 119 6.12 -1.94 15.39
CA SER A 119 5.54 -0.59 15.26
C SER A 119 4.05 -0.54 15.62
N GLY A 120 3.47 -1.63 16.12
CA GLY A 120 2.08 -1.70 16.57
C GLY A 120 1.05 -2.00 15.48
N PHE A 121 1.48 -2.55 14.34
CA PHE A 121 0.59 -3.00 13.27
C PHE A 121 0.53 -4.52 13.26
N SER A 122 -0.68 -5.08 13.29
CA SER A 122 -0.93 -6.51 13.16
C SER A 122 -1.20 -6.85 11.70
N GLN A 123 -0.57 -7.92 11.22
CA GLN A 123 -0.91 -8.50 9.94
C GLN A 123 -2.23 -9.28 10.06
N TYR A 124 -3.26 -8.86 9.33
CA TYR A 124 -4.57 -9.53 9.37
C TYR A 124 -4.92 -10.27 8.07
N GLU A 125 -4.17 -10.02 6.99
CA GLU A 125 -4.17 -10.80 5.75
C GLU A 125 -2.79 -10.68 5.06
N ILE A 126 -2.58 -11.38 3.92
CA ILE A 126 -1.25 -11.53 3.30
C ILE A 126 -0.56 -10.19 2.99
N ALA A 127 -1.30 -9.16 2.58
CA ALA A 127 -0.75 -7.88 2.15
C ALA A 127 -0.97 -6.75 3.16
N SER A 128 -1.90 -6.87 4.11
CA SER A 128 -2.32 -5.73 4.95
C SER A 128 -2.02 -5.88 6.44
N PHE A 129 -1.59 -4.74 6.97
CA PHE A 129 -1.18 -4.51 8.33
C PHE A 129 -1.98 -3.33 8.86
N SER A 130 -2.56 -3.45 10.04
CA SER A 130 -3.31 -2.34 10.65
C SER A 130 -3.05 -2.23 12.14
N ARG A 131 -3.20 -1.02 12.67
CA ARG A 131 -3.43 -0.86 14.10
C ARG A 131 -4.76 -1.55 14.47
N PRO A 132 -4.91 -2.05 15.71
CA PRO A 132 -6.15 -2.69 16.14
C PRO A 132 -7.37 -1.79 15.91
N GLY A 133 -8.41 -2.33 15.28
CA GLY A 133 -9.67 -1.63 14.98
C GLY A 133 -9.66 -0.82 13.68
N TYR A 134 -8.57 -0.87 12.91
CA TYR A 134 -8.45 -0.21 11.60
C TYR A 134 -8.33 -1.21 10.44
N GLU A 135 -8.65 -2.47 10.66
CA GLU A 135 -8.68 -3.51 9.64
C GLU A 135 -9.65 -3.12 8.51
N CYS A 136 -9.26 -3.35 7.25
CA CYS A 136 -10.15 -3.08 6.14
C CYS A 136 -11.17 -4.22 5.98
N ARG A 137 -12.46 -3.90 6.22
CA ARG A 137 -13.58 -4.84 6.05
C ARG A 137 -13.65 -5.44 4.65
N ASP A 138 -13.30 -4.67 3.63
CA ASP A 138 -13.33 -5.09 2.23
C ASP A 138 -12.23 -6.14 1.95
N ASN A 139 -10.98 -5.86 2.35
CA ASN A 139 -9.89 -6.84 2.27
C ASN A 139 -10.24 -8.13 3.03
N GLN A 140 -10.85 -8.01 4.22
CA GLN A 140 -11.30 -9.18 4.98
C GLN A 140 -12.42 -9.93 4.26
N ALA A 141 -13.35 -9.24 3.61
CA ALA A 141 -14.44 -9.90 2.87
C ALA A 141 -13.88 -10.75 1.72
N TYR A 142 -12.87 -10.25 1.02
CA TYR A 142 -12.16 -10.99 -0.03
C TYR A 142 -11.50 -12.26 0.52
N TRP A 143 -10.72 -12.13 1.61
CA TRP A 143 -9.95 -13.25 2.17
C TRP A 143 -10.75 -14.28 2.95
N PHE A 144 -11.88 -13.88 3.53
CA PHE A 144 -12.76 -14.77 4.29
C PHE A 144 -14.03 -15.16 3.51
N GLU A 145 -14.02 -14.96 2.18
CA GLU A 145 -15.10 -15.35 1.28
C GLU A 145 -16.49 -14.91 1.79
N LYS A 146 -16.59 -13.66 2.25
CA LYS A 146 -17.86 -13.09 2.71
C LYS A 146 -18.69 -12.66 1.52
N ASN A 147 -20.01 -12.75 1.64
CA ASN A 147 -20.94 -12.27 0.61
C ASN A 147 -20.74 -10.76 0.38
N VAL A 148 -20.45 -10.39 -0.87
CA VAL A 148 -20.24 -9.01 -1.32
C VAL A 148 -21.07 -8.83 -2.58
N LEU A 149 -21.91 -7.80 -2.63
CA LEU A 149 -22.67 -7.46 -3.83
C LEU A 149 -21.75 -6.73 -4.82
N PRO A 150 -21.37 -7.33 -5.96
CA PRO A 150 -20.52 -6.67 -6.94
C PRO A 150 -21.36 -5.73 -7.82
N LEU A 151 -20.91 -4.48 -7.96
CA LEU A 151 -21.55 -3.50 -8.85
C LEU A 151 -20.53 -2.87 -9.79
N GLY A 152 -20.78 -2.97 -11.09
CA GLY A 152 -19.97 -2.36 -12.16
C GLY A 152 -19.03 -3.34 -12.87
N PRO A 153 -18.36 -2.88 -13.95
CA PRO A 153 -17.44 -3.70 -14.72
C PRO A 153 -16.31 -4.25 -13.84
N SER A 154 -15.99 -5.52 -14.00
CA SER A 154 -14.92 -6.23 -13.27
C SER A 154 -15.09 -6.31 -11.75
N ALA A 155 -16.28 -6.01 -11.21
CA ALA A 155 -16.56 -6.19 -9.80
C ALA A 155 -16.59 -7.68 -9.42
N TRP A 156 -15.98 -8.00 -8.27
CA TRP A 156 -15.95 -9.35 -7.71
C TRP A 156 -16.86 -9.44 -6.49
N GLY A 157 -17.55 -10.56 -6.34
CA GLY A 157 -18.43 -10.85 -5.22
C GLY A 157 -18.85 -12.33 -5.23
N ILE A 158 -19.33 -12.79 -4.07
CA ILE A 158 -19.87 -14.13 -3.85
C ILE A 158 -21.38 -14.00 -3.66
#